data_AF-A0A4V1SGZ6-F1
#
_entry.id   AF-A0A4V1SGZ6-F1
#
_cell.length_a   1.000
_cell.length_b   1.000
_cell.length_c   1.000
_cell.angle_alpha   90.00
_cell.angle_beta   90.00
_cell.angle_gamma   90.00
#
_symmetry.space_group_name_H-M   'P 1'
#
loop_
_entity.id
_entity.type
_entity.pdbx_description
1 polymer ?
#
loop_
_entity_poly.entity_id
_entity_poly.type
_entity_poly.pdbx_seq_one_letter_code
_entity_poly.pdbx_strand_id
1 'polypeptide(L)'
;MDYQYLKTMANKFHFDRVIANMEQVKMELPVRLAKQAENYFLGGWKKQGFDGEKWPEVQRRIPGTNAWKYPKNKGLSRRTKPIMVGTGDTRRKVSNSMRDATWERIRLIVDSGYAKFLNEGRFPFMFQTDELKKMQLGLINKTIDTIWRGK
;
A
#
# COMPACT_ATOMS: atom_id res chain seq x y z
N MET A 1 -9.07 -50.21 -7.82
CA MET A 1 -9.65 -48.94 -8.31
C MET A 1 -8.77 -48.46 -9.46
N ASP A 2 -9.35 -48.38 -10.66
CA ASP A 2 -8.61 -48.14 -11.89
C ASP A 2 -8.15 -46.68 -12.02
N TYR A 3 -6.86 -46.50 -12.32
CA TYR A 3 -6.21 -45.19 -12.46
C TYR A 3 -6.85 -44.34 -13.58
N GLN A 4 -7.44 -44.97 -14.60
CA GLN A 4 -8.19 -44.30 -15.66
C GLN A 4 -9.51 -43.67 -15.18
N TYR A 5 -10.19 -44.27 -14.19
CA TYR A 5 -11.48 -43.79 -13.67
C TYR A 5 -11.32 -42.53 -12.80
N LEU A 6 -10.21 -42.45 -12.05
CA LEU A 6 -9.85 -41.25 -11.29
C LEU A 6 -9.48 -40.08 -12.21
N LYS A 7 -8.78 -40.34 -13.32
CA LYS A 7 -8.45 -39.31 -14.33
C LYS A 7 -9.70 -38.74 -15.03
N THR A 8 -10.71 -39.55 -15.32
CA THR A 8 -11.95 -39.07 -15.96
C THR A 8 -12.87 -38.30 -15.01
N MET A 9 -12.94 -38.67 -13.72
CA MET A 9 -13.66 -37.86 -12.72
C MET A 9 -12.96 -36.53 -12.40
N ALA A 10 -11.63 -36.52 -12.32
CA ALA A 10 -10.87 -35.28 -12.10
C ALA A 10 -11.07 -34.26 -13.24
N ASN A 11 -11.23 -34.75 -14.47
CA ASN A 11 -11.50 -33.93 -15.66
C ASN A 11 -12.92 -33.31 -15.66
N LYS A 12 -13.93 -33.97 -15.04
CA LYS A 12 -15.31 -33.46 -14.93
C LYS A 12 -15.43 -32.19 -14.08
N PHE A 13 -14.51 -31.98 -13.15
CA PHE A 13 -14.47 -30.81 -12.26
C PHE A 13 -13.39 -29.80 -12.66
N HIS A 14 -12.73 -30.00 -13.81
CA HIS A 14 -11.64 -29.14 -14.29
C HIS A 14 -10.55 -28.86 -13.23
N PHE A 15 -10.23 -29.84 -12.37
CA PHE A 15 -9.29 -29.63 -11.26
C PHE A 15 -7.89 -29.21 -11.74
N ASP A 16 -7.43 -29.72 -12.88
CA ASP A 16 -6.15 -29.32 -13.47
C ASP A 16 -6.11 -27.81 -13.79
N ARG A 17 -7.23 -27.25 -14.26
CA ARG A 17 -7.39 -25.82 -14.51
C ARG A 17 -7.40 -25.03 -13.20
N VAL A 18 -8.08 -25.53 -12.18
CA VAL A 18 -8.13 -24.91 -10.85
C VAL A 18 -6.74 -24.87 -10.22
N ILE A 19 -5.97 -25.95 -10.33
CA ILE A 19 -4.58 -26.04 -9.84
C ILE A 19 -3.71 -25.00 -10.58
N ALA A 20 -3.76 -24.96 -11.91
CA ALA A 20 -2.99 -23.98 -12.70
C ALA A 20 -3.36 -22.53 -12.34
N ASN A 21 -4.65 -22.23 -12.19
CA ASN A 21 -5.13 -20.91 -11.77
C ASN A 21 -4.65 -20.56 -10.37
N MET A 22 -4.61 -21.52 -9.45
CA MET A 22 -4.12 -21.33 -8.08
C MET A 22 -2.63 -20.98 -8.06
N GLU A 23 -1.82 -21.65 -8.87
CA GLU A 23 -0.38 -21.33 -8.99
C GLU A 23 -0.16 -19.91 -9.51
N GLN A 24 -0.94 -19.50 -10.52
CA GLN A 24 -0.89 -18.12 -11.03
C GLN A 24 -1.31 -17.10 -9.95
N VAL A 25 -2.38 -17.39 -9.21
CA VAL A 25 -2.83 -16.52 -8.12
C VAL A 25 -1.78 -16.39 -7.01
N LYS A 26 -1.07 -17.48 -6.67
CA LYS A 26 0.00 -17.42 -5.68
C LYS A 26 1.13 -16.46 -6.06
N MET A 27 1.42 -16.32 -7.35
CA MET A 27 2.41 -15.38 -7.85
C MET A 27 1.87 -13.95 -7.92
N GLU A 28 0.63 -13.77 -8.39
CA GLU A 28 0.10 -12.44 -8.68
C GLU A 28 -0.51 -11.73 -7.47
N LEU A 29 -1.23 -12.46 -6.61
CA LEU A 29 -1.99 -11.88 -5.51
C LEU A 29 -1.12 -11.09 -4.52
N PRO A 30 0.06 -11.59 -4.08
CA PRO A 30 0.92 -10.84 -3.18
C PRO A 30 1.38 -9.50 -3.77
N VAL A 31 1.75 -9.49 -5.06
CA VAL A 31 2.15 -8.28 -5.77
C VAL A 31 1.00 -7.28 -5.86
N ARG A 32 -0.22 -7.76 -6.14
CA ARG A 32 -1.42 -6.91 -6.20
C ARG A 32 -1.76 -6.32 -4.83
N LEU A 33 -1.66 -7.10 -3.76
CA LEU A 33 -1.89 -6.64 -2.38
C LEU A 33 -0.83 -5.63 -1.95
N ALA A 34 0.44 -5.88 -2.26
CA ALA A 34 1.54 -4.96 -1.99
C ALA A 34 1.34 -3.62 -2.71
N LYS A 35 0.99 -3.64 -4.01
CA LYS A 35 0.67 -2.43 -4.77
C LYS A 35 -0.57 -1.72 -4.24
N GLN A 36 -1.57 -2.44 -3.76
CA GLN A 36 -2.76 -1.84 -3.15
C GLN A 36 -2.39 -1.10 -1.86
N ALA A 37 -1.56 -1.69 -1.00
CA ALA A 37 -1.04 -1.04 0.19
C ALA A 37 -0.19 0.20 -0.14
N GLU A 38 0.73 0.08 -1.11
CA GLU A 38 1.54 1.20 -1.58
C GLU A 38 0.67 2.37 -2.06
N ASN A 39 -0.32 2.10 -2.90
CA ASN A 39 -1.26 3.10 -3.41
C ASN A 39 -2.09 3.73 -2.30
N TYR A 40 -2.54 2.93 -1.34
CA TYR A 40 -3.25 3.41 -0.16
C TYR A 40 -2.40 4.43 0.61
N PHE A 41 -1.14 4.07 0.88
CA PHE A 41 -0.19 4.96 1.54
C PHE A 41 0.04 6.23 0.72
N LEU A 42 0.36 6.11 -0.57
CA LEU A 42 0.55 7.25 -1.48
C LEU A 42 -0.67 8.20 -1.51
N GLY A 43 -1.88 7.66 -1.36
CA GLY A 43 -3.11 8.45 -1.22
C GLY A 43 -3.08 9.42 -0.04
N GLY A 44 -2.40 9.05 1.05
CA GLY A 44 -2.20 9.90 2.23
C GLY A 44 -1.49 11.22 1.93
N TRP A 45 -0.60 11.28 0.93
CA TRP A 45 0.08 12.53 0.54
C TRP A 45 -0.89 13.55 -0.03
N LYS A 46 -1.89 13.09 -0.81
CA LYS A 46 -2.93 13.96 -1.35
C LYS A 46 -3.85 14.44 -0.23
N LYS A 47 -4.22 13.54 0.69
CA LYS A 47 -5.07 13.83 1.85
C LYS A 47 -4.36 14.66 2.93
N GLN A 48 -3.02 14.74 2.91
CA GLN A 48 -2.17 15.33 3.96
C GLN A 48 -2.46 14.74 5.34
N GLY A 49 -2.66 13.43 5.36
CA GLY A 49 -3.09 12.68 6.53
C GLY A 49 -3.12 11.18 6.28
N PHE A 50 -3.30 10.43 7.35
CA PHE A 50 -3.35 8.97 7.36
C PHE A 50 -4.47 8.51 8.30
N ASP A 51 -5.23 7.50 7.88
CA ASP A 51 -6.31 6.89 8.68
C ASP A 51 -7.33 7.89 9.26
N GLY A 52 -7.73 8.90 8.47
CA GLY A 52 -8.64 9.96 8.90
C GLY A 52 -7.99 11.06 9.74
N GLU A 53 -6.77 10.87 10.22
CA GLU A 53 -6.02 11.87 10.97
C GLU A 53 -5.14 12.73 10.05
N LYS A 54 -5.12 14.04 10.30
CA LYS A 54 -4.21 14.96 9.59
C LYS A 54 -2.81 14.87 10.20
N TRP A 55 -1.79 14.96 9.35
CA TRP A 55 -0.42 15.06 9.85
C TRP A 55 -0.19 16.39 10.58
N PRO A 56 0.77 16.44 11.52
CA PRO A 56 1.17 17.67 12.18
C PRO A 56 1.49 18.78 11.19
N GLU A 57 0.95 19.96 11.45
CA GLU A 57 1.19 21.11 10.60
C GLU A 57 2.63 21.61 10.76
N VAL A 58 3.23 22.04 9.65
CA VAL A 58 4.61 22.52 9.62
C VAL A 58 4.68 23.98 10.03
N GLN A 59 5.70 24.37 10.80
CA GLN A 59 5.84 25.76 11.30
C GLN A 59 5.70 26.83 10.20
N ARG A 60 6.19 26.56 8.98
CA ARG A 60 6.05 27.46 7.82
C ARG A 60 4.60 27.80 7.43
N ARG A 61 3.60 27.07 7.92
CA ARG A 61 2.17 27.28 7.71
C ARG A 61 1.44 27.88 8.91
N ILE A 62 2.10 27.95 10.06
CA ILE A 62 1.52 28.42 11.32
C ILE A 62 1.85 29.91 11.48
N PRO A 63 0.86 30.82 11.48
CA PRO A 63 1.08 32.24 11.72
C PRO A 63 1.82 32.49 13.04
N GLY A 64 2.71 33.49 13.06
CA GLY A 64 3.44 33.89 14.26
C GLY A 64 4.73 33.11 14.54
N THR A 65 5.00 31.99 13.85
CA THR A 65 6.28 31.29 14.01
C THR A 65 7.43 32.02 13.31
N ASN A 66 8.67 31.80 13.77
CA ASN A 66 9.86 32.35 13.12
C ASN A 66 9.96 31.94 11.64
N ALA A 67 9.62 30.68 11.33
CA ALA A 67 9.60 30.17 9.95
C ALA A 67 8.51 30.81 9.08
N TRP A 68 7.41 31.28 9.69
CA TRP A 68 6.36 32.04 9.02
C TRP A 68 6.77 33.50 8.77
N LYS A 69 7.38 34.15 9.76
CA LYS A 69 7.76 35.57 9.74
C LYS A 69 9.00 35.83 8.87
N TYR A 70 10.03 35.00 8.99
CA TYR A 70 11.31 35.15 8.28
C TYR A 70 11.58 33.91 7.43
N PRO A 71 11.00 33.82 6.23
CA PRO A 71 11.29 32.71 5.33
C PRO A 71 12.76 32.76 4.91
N LYS A 72 13.54 31.70 5.24
CA LYS A 72 14.98 31.61 4.94
C LYS A 72 15.34 31.88 3.47
N ASN A 73 14.43 31.57 2.53
CA ASN A 73 14.52 31.92 1.11
C ASN A 73 13.19 32.60 0.70
N LYS A 74 13.23 33.75 0.01
CA LYS A 74 12.04 34.48 -0.48
C LYS A 74 11.12 33.54 -1.29
N GLY A 75 9.91 33.26 -0.78
CA GLY A 75 8.95 32.41 -1.49
C GLY A 75 7.67 32.16 -0.69
N LEU A 76 6.65 33.00 -0.92
CA LEU A 76 5.32 32.89 -0.29
C LEU A 76 4.62 31.56 -0.61
N SER A 77 4.92 30.95 -1.77
CA SER A 77 4.39 29.63 -2.18
C SER A 77 4.76 28.50 -1.21
N ARG A 78 5.78 28.65 -0.37
CA ARG A 78 6.15 27.65 0.65
C ARG A 78 5.09 27.46 1.74
N ARG A 79 4.25 28.48 1.97
CA ARG A 79 3.14 28.41 2.92
C ARG A 79 2.04 27.48 2.42
N THR A 80 1.85 27.34 1.12
CA THR A 80 0.82 26.43 0.57
C THR A 80 1.36 25.04 0.23
N LYS A 81 2.70 24.84 0.21
CA LYS A 81 3.32 23.54 -0.11
C LYS A 81 2.88 22.41 0.82
N PRO A 82 2.45 21.25 0.29
CA PRO A 82 2.04 20.09 1.08
C PRO A 82 3.04 19.73 2.18
N ILE A 83 2.53 19.22 3.30
CA ILE A 83 3.32 18.90 4.51
C ILE A 83 4.51 18.01 4.15
N MET A 84 4.27 16.92 3.43
CA MET A 84 5.25 15.90 3.01
C MET A 84 5.87 16.10 1.62
N VAL A 85 5.87 17.32 1.06
CA VAL A 85 6.46 17.57 -0.28
C VAL A 85 7.46 18.72 -0.18
N GLY A 86 8.58 18.44 0.51
CA GLY A 86 9.78 19.25 0.43
C GLY A 86 10.55 18.94 -0.86
N THR A 87 11.22 17.79 -0.89
CA THR A 87 11.96 17.23 -2.04
C THR A 87 11.21 16.08 -2.73
N GLY A 88 10.17 15.54 -2.10
CA GLY A 88 9.46 14.35 -2.57
C GLY A 88 10.18 13.03 -2.27
N ASP A 89 11.31 13.05 -1.57
CA ASP A 89 12.11 11.86 -1.25
C ASP A 89 11.29 10.76 -0.55
N THR A 90 10.62 11.09 0.55
CA THR A 90 9.77 10.12 1.28
C THR A 90 8.67 9.54 0.38
N ARG A 91 8.00 10.37 -0.44
CA ARG A 91 6.98 9.90 -1.38
C ARG A 91 7.56 8.91 -2.39
N ARG A 92 8.74 9.21 -2.95
CA ARG A 92 9.43 8.33 -3.90
C ARG A 92 9.84 7.01 -3.23
N LYS A 93 10.31 7.07 -1.98
CA LYS A 93 10.66 5.87 -1.20
C LYS A 93 9.43 5.02 -0.88
N VAL A 94 8.29 5.64 -0.63
CA VAL A 94 7.01 4.92 -0.43
C VAL A 94 6.58 4.26 -1.73
N SER A 95 6.70 4.96 -2.86
CA SER A 95 6.43 4.37 -4.18
C SER A 95 7.40 3.26 -4.57
N ASN A 96 8.53 3.14 -3.87
CA ASN A 96 9.53 2.09 -4.08
C ASN A 96 9.69 1.23 -2.81
N SER A 97 8.63 1.16 -1.98
CA SER A 97 8.72 0.55 -0.66
C SER A 97 8.59 -0.97 -0.70
N MET A 98 7.95 -1.53 -1.72
CA MET A 98 7.79 -2.98 -1.88
C MET A 98 9.17 -3.65 -1.98
N ARG A 99 9.55 -4.41 -0.94
CA ARG A 99 10.80 -5.19 -0.89
C ARG A 99 10.56 -6.66 -1.11
N ASP A 100 9.49 -7.18 -0.50
CA ASP A 100 9.06 -8.56 -0.67
C ASP A 100 7.55 -8.55 -0.99
N ALA A 101 7.15 -9.36 -1.96
CA ALA A 101 5.75 -9.61 -2.27
C ALA A 101 5.61 -11.08 -2.68
N THR A 102 5.72 -11.98 -1.71
CA THR A 102 5.57 -13.42 -1.89
C THR A 102 4.30 -13.91 -1.20
N TRP A 103 3.89 -15.15 -1.47
CA TRP A 103 2.70 -15.74 -0.87
C TRP A 103 2.77 -15.78 0.66
N GLU A 104 3.96 -15.99 1.20
CA GLU A 104 4.22 -16.13 2.63
C GLU A 104 4.33 -14.78 3.32
N ARG A 105 4.82 -13.75 2.62
CA ARG A 105 5.05 -12.44 3.21
C ARG A 105 5.01 -11.30 2.21
N ILE A 106 4.44 -10.18 2.65
CA ILE A 106 4.51 -8.89 1.97
C ILE A 106 5.24 -7.93 2.91
N ARG A 107 6.30 -7.28 2.42
CA ARG A 107 7.08 -6.32 3.19
C ARG A 107 7.27 -5.02 2.43
N LEU A 108 6.79 -3.92 3.01
CA LEU A 108 7.02 -2.57 2.54
C LEU A 108 7.98 -1.87 3.51
N ILE A 109 9.08 -1.31 3.01
CA ILE A 109 10.10 -0.62 3.81
C ILE A 109 10.34 0.77 3.25
N VAL A 110 10.27 1.77 4.13
CA VAL A 110 10.61 3.17 3.81
C VAL A 110 11.71 3.66 4.73
N ASP A 111 12.90 3.79 4.16
CA ASP A 111 14.05 4.33 4.87
C ASP A 111 14.09 5.87 4.74
N SER A 112 13.33 6.56 5.58
CA SER A 112 13.45 8.01 5.71
C SER A 112 13.28 8.45 7.16
N GLY A 113 14.13 9.39 7.60
CA GLY A 113 14.07 9.92 8.96
C GLY A 113 12.72 10.55 9.31
N TYR A 114 11.99 11.07 8.32
CA TYR A 114 10.65 11.62 8.54
C TYR A 114 9.57 10.54 8.71
N ALA A 115 9.64 9.44 7.95
CA ALA A 115 8.77 8.27 8.16
C ALA A 115 8.99 7.68 9.56
N LYS A 116 10.27 7.58 9.98
CA LYS A 116 10.65 7.17 11.33
C LYS A 116 10.04 8.09 12.39
N PHE A 117 10.17 9.41 12.23
CA PHE A 117 9.58 10.39 13.15
C PHE A 117 8.05 10.26 13.29
N LEU A 118 7.33 9.96 12.21
CA LEU A 118 5.89 9.75 12.29
C LEU A 118 5.56 8.48 13.05
N ASN A 119 6.21 7.38 12.69
CA ASN A 119 5.96 6.06 13.27
C ASN A 119 6.36 5.93 14.74
N GLU A 120 7.47 6.55 15.14
CA GLU A 120 7.95 6.57 16.53
C GLU A 120 7.30 7.68 17.36
N GLY A 121 6.65 8.64 16.70
CA GLY A 121 5.91 9.72 17.32
C GLY A 121 4.48 9.31 17.67
N ARG A 122 3.54 10.24 17.43
CA ARG A 122 2.12 10.05 17.76
C ARG A 122 1.26 9.58 16.57
N PHE A 123 1.78 9.61 15.35
CA PHE A 123 0.98 9.46 14.13
C PHE A 123 1.44 8.28 13.30
N PRO A 124 0.74 7.13 13.35
CA PRO A 124 1.12 5.97 12.56
C PRO A 124 1.17 6.36 11.08
N PHE A 125 2.25 5.98 10.40
CA PHE A 125 2.43 6.15 8.98
C PHE A 125 2.81 4.82 8.34
N MET A 126 2.08 4.43 7.30
CA MET A 126 2.21 3.11 6.66
C MET A 126 1.91 1.91 7.58
N PHE A 127 0.79 1.96 8.30
CA PHE A 127 0.29 0.83 9.09
C PHE A 127 -0.93 0.18 8.44
N GLN A 128 -1.28 -1.01 8.92
CA GLN A 128 -2.52 -1.66 8.53
C GLN A 128 -3.71 -0.93 9.15
N THR A 129 -4.61 -0.40 8.32
CA THR A 129 -5.87 0.23 8.75
C THR A 129 -7.07 -0.66 8.44
N ASP A 130 -8.21 -0.37 9.05
CA ASP A 130 -9.46 -1.09 8.74
C ASP A 130 -9.91 -0.86 7.29
N GLU A 131 -9.68 0.33 6.75
CA GLU A 131 -9.94 0.64 5.35
C GLU A 131 -9.07 -0.23 4.42
N LEU A 132 -7.76 -0.27 4.68
CA LEU A 132 -6.83 -1.09 3.90
C LEU A 132 -7.16 -2.59 4.01
N LYS A 133 -7.53 -3.06 5.21
CA LYS A 133 -7.97 -4.45 5.43
C LYS A 133 -9.18 -4.80 4.58
N LYS A 134 -10.20 -3.94 4.55
CA LYS A 134 -11.40 -4.14 3.71
C LYS A 134 -11.05 -4.19 2.23
N MET A 135 -10.19 -3.28 1.77
CA MET A 135 -9.71 -3.24 0.37
C MET A 135 -8.95 -4.52 -0.02
N GLN A 136 -8.10 -5.03 0.86
CA GLN A 136 -7.32 -6.25 0.65
C GLN A 136 -8.21 -7.49 0.66
N LEU A 137 -9.12 -7.63 1.61
CA LEU A 137 -10.08 -8.74 1.64
C LEU A 137 -10.95 -8.76 0.39
N GLY A 138 -11.41 -7.59 -0.08
CA GLY A 138 -12.15 -7.48 -1.34
C GLY A 138 -11.33 -7.94 -2.55
N LEU A 139 -10.04 -7.59 -2.60
CA LEU A 139 -9.13 -8.05 -3.65
C LEU A 139 -8.89 -9.55 -3.60
N ILE A 140 -8.69 -10.12 -2.41
CA ILE A 140 -8.50 -11.56 -2.18
C ILE A 140 -9.74 -12.32 -2.66
N ASN A 141 -10.92 -11.95 -2.18
CA ASN A 141 -12.17 -12.62 -2.53
C ASN A 141 -12.40 -12.59 -4.04
N LYS A 142 -12.24 -11.41 -4.67
CA LYS A 142 -12.36 -11.26 -6.13
C LYS A 142 -11.37 -12.15 -6.88
N THR A 143 -10.16 -12.30 -6.38
CA THR A 143 -9.11 -13.11 -7.04
C THR A 143 -9.39 -14.61 -6.86
N ILE A 144 -9.81 -15.05 -5.66
CA ILE A 144 -10.17 -16.44 -5.41
C ILE A 144 -11.40 -16.86 -6.24
N ASP A 145 -12.41 -15.99 -6.37
CA ASP A 145 -13.58 -16.26 -7.21
C ASP A 145 -13.20 -16.54 -8.67
N THR A 146 -12.15 -15.89 -9.18
CA THR A 146 -11.69 -16.12 -10.56
C THR A 146 -11.04 -17.49 -10.76
N ILE A 147 -10.53 -18.12 -9.70
CA ILE A 147 -9.96 -19.48 -9.78
C ILE A 147 -11.05 -20.47 -10.19
N TRP A 148 -12.23 -20.35 -9.56
CA TRP A 148 -13.37 -21.25 -9.75
C TRP A 148 -14.17 -20.95 -11.01
N ARG A 149 -14.33 -19.67 -11.36
CA ARG A 149 -15.17 -19.27 -12.49
C ARG A 149 -14.53 -19.53 -13.84
N GLY A 150 -13.21 -19.74 -13.87
CA GLY A 150 -12.45 -20.06 -15.06
C GLY A 150 -12.87 -19.22 -16.27
N LYS A 151 -12.22 -18.06 -16.46
CA LYS A 151 -12.42 -17.13 -17.60
C LYS A 151 -13.03 -17.73 -18.85
#